data_AF-A0A268QYH5-F1
#
_entry.id   AF-A0A268QYH5-F1
#
_cell.length_a   1.000
_cell.length_b   1.000
_cell.length_c   1.000
_cell.angle_alpha   90.00
_cell.angle_beta   90.00
_cell.angle_gamma   90.00
#
_symmetry.space_group_name_H-M   'P 1'
#
loop_
_entity.id
_entity.type
_entity.pdbx_description
1 polymer ?
#
loop_
_entity_poly.entity_id
_entity_poly.type
_entity_poly.pdbx_seq_one_letter_code
_entity_poly.pdbx_strand_id
1 'polypeptide(L)' 'PEHLEILTVQPDALLGQIKHAGAIFLGRYSSEPVGDYFAGPNHVLPTNGTARFSSPLNVTDFQKRSSIISYSREAFRAN' A
#
# COMPACT_ATOMS: atom_id res chain seq x y z
N PRO A 1 5.93 0.83 -10.32
CA PRO A 1 4.85 0.99 -11.33
C PRO A 1 3.51 1.09 -10.60
N GLU A 2 2.43 1.44 -11.32
CA GLU A 2 1.07 1.37 -10.79
C GLU A 2 0.66 -0.10 -10.55
N HIS A 3 0.63 -0.89 -11.63
CA HIS A 3 0.44 -2.34 -11.59
C HIS A 3 1.76 -3.07 -11.91
N LEU A 4 2.06 -4.17 -11.23
CA LEU A 4 3.20 -5.04 -11.49
C LEU A 4 2.75 -6.49 -11.63
N GLU A 5 2.83 -7.04 -12.84
CA GLU A 5 2.63 -8.47 -13.08
C GLU A 5 3.96 -9.23 -13.11
N ILE A 6 4.03 -10.32 -12.35
CA ILE A 6 5.20 -11.20 -12.26
C ILE A 6 4.83 -12.56 -12.82
N LEU A 7 5.18 -12.77 -14.09
CA LEU A 7 4.94 -14.01 -14.83
C LEU A 7 6.26 -14.78 -15.00
N THR A 8 6.73 -15.37 -13.91
CA THR A 8 7.93 -16.22 -13.88
C THR A 8 7.61 -17.61 -13.32
N VAL A 9 8.58 -18.53 -13.34
CA VAL A 9 8.41 -19.90 -12.80
C VAL A 9 8.22 -19.90 -11.28
N GLN A 10 8.87 -18.96 -10.56
CA GLN A 10 8.80 -18.83 -9.11
C GLN A 10 8.54 -17.34 -8.75
N PRO A 11 7.31 -16.85 -8.95
CA PRO A 11 7.01 -15.42 -8.79
C PRO A 11 7.20 -14.95 -7.33
N ASP A 12 6.92 -15.80 -6.35
CA ASP A 12 7.06 -15.50 -4.92
C ASP A 12 8.51 -15.19 -4.51
N ALA A 13 9.50 -15.82 -5.18
CA ALA A 13 10.92 -15.60 -4.91
C ALA A 13 11.39 -14.16 -5.22
N LEU A 14 10.61 -13.43 -6.03
CA LEU A 14 10.91 -12.05 -6.42
C LEU A 14 10.24 -11.02 -5.50
N LEU A 15 9.23 -11.42 -4.71
CA LEU A 15 8.45 -10.49 -3.87
C LEU A 15 9.32 -9.64 -2.94
N GLY A 16 10.27 -10.28 -2.24
CA GLY A 16 11.15 -9.58 -1.29
C GLY A 16 12.09 -8.55 -1.91
N GLN A 17 12.22 -8.54 -3.24
CA GLN A 17 13.07 -7.60 -3.97
C GLN A 17 12.30 -6.35 -4.43
N ILE A 18 10.96 -6.38 -4.37
CA ILE A 18 10.10 -5.30 -4.84
C ILE A 18 10.03 -4.21 -3.77
N LYS A 19 10.52 -3.01 -4.12
CA LYS A 19 10.47 -1.84 -3.22
C LYS A 19 9.21 -0.99 -3.42
N HIS A 20 8.75 -0.86 -4.67
CA HIS A 20 7.69 0.08 -5.05
C HIS A 20 6.78 -0.48 -6.14
N ALA A 21 5.51 -0.72 -5.80
CA ALA A 21 4.42 -1.04 -6.71
C ALA A 21 3.08 -0.66 -6.05
N GLY A 22 2.08 -0.23 -6.82
CA GLY A 22 0.73 0.01 -6.32
C GLY A 22 0.03 -1.32 -6.02
N ALA A 23 -0.09 -2.18 -7.03
CA ALA A 23 -0.58 -3.54 -6.89
C ALA A 23 0.40 -4.54 -7.53
N ILE A 24 0.52 -5.72 -6.91
CA ILE A 24 1.42 -6.79 -7.35
C ILE A 24 0.60 -8.04 -7.65
N PHE A 25 0.80 -8.58 -8.83
CA PHE A 25 0.04 -9.68 -9.41
C PHE A 25 1.00 -10.84 -9.69
N LEU A 26 0.77 -12.01 -9.07
CA LEU A 26 1.71 -13.12 -9.08
C LEU A 26 1.18 -14.30 -9.89
N GLY A 27 1.96 -14.71 -10.90
CA GLY A 27 1.69 -15.91 -11.66
C GLY A 27 0.54 -15.78 -12.67
N ARG A 28 0.41 -16.84 -13.49
CA ARG A 28 -0.44 -16.85 -14.70
C ARG A 28 -1.92 -16.56 -14.45
N TYR A 29 -2.44 -16.81 -13.26
CA TYR A 29 -3.87 -16.71 -12.95
C TYR A 29 -4.26 -15.43 -12.22
N SER A 30 -3.31 -14.52 -12.02
CA SER A 30 -3.51 -13.27 -11.31
C SER A 30 -3.38 -12.09 -12.29
N SER A 31 -4.07 -12.09 -13.42
CA SER A 31 -4.00 -10.95 -14.36
C SER A 31 -4.55 -9.66 -13.73
N GLU A 32 -4.09 -8.50 -14.16
CA GLU A 32 -4.57 -7.19 -13.68
C GLU A 32 -6.12 -7.06 -13.58
N PRO A 33 -6.92 -7.51 -14.57
CA PRO A 33 -8.38 -7.43 -14.48
C PRO A 33 -9.00 -8.19 -13.30
N VAL A 34 -8.32 -9.22 -12.79
CA VAL A 34 -8.77 -9.93 -11.58
C VAL A 34 -8.73 -9.00 -10.37
N GLY A 35 -7.70 -8.16 -10.26
CA GLY A 35 -7.58 -7.15 -9.21
C GLY A 35 -8.58 -6.02 -9.35
N ASP A 36 -8.82 -5.57 -10.58
CA ASP A 36 -9.70 -4.44 -10.86
C ASP A 36 -11.17 -4.70 -10.55
N TYR A 37 -11.62 -5.94 -10.74
CA TYR A 37 -13.06 -6.23 -10.75
C TYR A 37 -13.50 -7.24 -9.69
N PHE A 38 -12.62 -8.13 -9.20
CA PHE A 38 -13.08 -9.31 -8.47
C PHE A 38 -12.33 -9.62 -7.17
N ALA A 39 -11.01 -9.54 -7.15
CA ALA A 39 -10.20 -10.08 -6.06
C ALA A 39 -10.33 -9.33 -4.73
N GLY A 40 -10.83 -8.09 -4.76
CA GLY A 40 -11.08 -7.28 -3.57
C GLY A 40 -10.14 -6.10 -3.29
N PRO A 41 -8.87 -6.04 -3.76
CA PRO A 41 -8.05 -4.83 -3.67
C PRO A 41 -8.71 -3.62 -4.35
N ASN A 42 -8.28 -2.42 -3.98
CA ASN A 42 -8.78 -1.20 -4.60
C ASN A 42 -7.96 -0.89 -5.87
N HIS A 43 -8.63 -0.61 -6.99
CA HIS A 43 -7.97 -0.25 -8.25
C HIS A 43 -7.60 1.24 -8.36
N VAL A 44 -7.92 2.06 -7.35
CA VAL A 44 -7.44 3.44 -7.27
C VAL A 44 -6.03 3.41 -6.72
N LEU A 45 -5.06 3.41 -7.62
CA LEU A 45 -3.64 3.20 -7.32
C LEU A 45 -2.78 4.44 -7.60
N PRO A 46 -1.60 4.52 -6.96
CA PRO A 46 -0.63 5.58 -7.23
C PRO A 46 0.05 5.40 -8.61
N THR A 47 -0.16 6.37 -9.51
CA THR A 47 0.37 6.37 -10.88
C THR A 47 1.59 7.28 -11.04
N ASN A 48 2.17 7.37 -12.23
CA ASN A 48 3.28 8.30 -12.55
C ASN A 48 4.47 8.26 -11.56
N GLY A 49 4.83 7.06 -11.08
CA GLY A 49 5.96 6.85 -10.15
C GLY A 49 5.67 7.15 -8.68
N THR A 50 4.44 7.53 -8.33
CA THR A 50 4.07 7.91 -6.95
C THR A 50 3.98 6.73 -5.98
N ALA A 51 3.98 5.47 -6.46
CA ALA A 51 4.10 4.26 -5.63
C ALA A 51 5.40 4.22 -4.77
N ARG A 52 6.31 5.19 -4.96
CA ARG A 52 7.48 5.41 -4.10
C ARG A 52 7.14 5.99 -2.73
N PHE A 53 6.01 6.69 -2.60
CA PHE A 53 5.62 7.40 -1.37
C PHE A 53 4.11 7.43 -1.10
N SER A 54 3.28 6.95 -2.04
CA SER A 54 1.84 6.83 -1.90
C SER A 54 1.43 5.35 -1.87
N SER A 55 0.30 5.06 -1.23
CA SER A 55 -0.28 3.72 -1.12
C SER A 55 -1.58 3.60 -1.95
N PRO A 56 -2.04 2.38 -2.26
CA PRO A 56 -3.39 2.14 -2.78
C PRO A 56 -4.46 2.77 -1.88
N LEU A 57 -5.55 3.24 -2.49
CA LEU A 57 -6.70 3.75 -1.77
C LEU A 57 -7.25 2.68 -0.81
N ASN A 58 -7.47 3.06 0.44
CA ASN A 58 -7.98 2.19 1.49
C ASN A 58 -8.88 2.97 2.45
N VAL A 59 -9.45 2.26 3.44
CA VAL A 59 -10.39 2.85 4.41
C VAL A 59 -9.80 4.02 5.21
N THR A 60 -8.49 4.07 5.40
CA THR A 60 -7.84 5.14 6.18
C THR A 60 -7.79 6.48 5.43
N ASP A 61 -7.87 6.46 4.10
CA ASP A 61 -7.95 7.69 3.28
C ASP A 61 -9.27 8.45 3.51
N PHE A 62 -10.29 7.76 4.04
CA PHE A 62 -11.59 8.33 4.41
C PHE A 62 -11.72 8.63 5.91
N GLN A 63 -10.65 8.43 6.68
CA GLN A 63 -10.62 8.67 8.12
C GLN A 63 -9.72 9.86 8.45
N LYS A 64 -9.96 10.50 9.60
CA LYS A 64 -9.04 11.47 10.20
C LYS A 64 -8.52 10.91 11.52
N ARG A 65 -7.21 10.94 11.71
CA ARG A 65 -6.55 10.53 12.97
C ARG A 65 -6.09 11.77 13.73
N SER A 66 -6.47 11.87 15.00
CA SER A 66 -6.08 12.98 15.86
C SER A 66 -5.36 12.45 17.09
N SER A 67 -4.15 12.95 17.34
CA SER A 67 -3.45 12.73 18.60
C SER A 67 -3.98 13.72 19.65
N ILE A 68 -4.36 13.21 20.81
CA ILE A 68 -4.74 14.05 21.96
C ILE A 68 -3.61 13.97 22.96
N ILE A 69 -3.00 15.11 23.25
CA ILE A 69 -1.91 15.23 24.22
C ILE A 69 -2.37 16.16 25.34
N SER A 70 -2.21 15.71 26.58
CA SER A 70 -2.46 16.52 27.78
C SER A 70 -1.30 16.32 28.75
N TYR A 71 -0.81 17.41 29.32
CA TYR A 71 0.36 17.41 30.19
C TYR A 71 0.07 18.26 31.42
N SER A 72 0.40 17.73 32.60
CA SER A 72 0.36 18.55 33.81
C SER A 72 1.57 19.48 33.88
N ARG A 73 1.44 20.56 34.64
CA ARG A 73 2.54 21.51 34.86
C ARG A 73 3.70 20.81 35.58
N GLU A 74 3.41 19.88 36.48
CA GLU A 74 4.38 19.12 37.25
C GLU A 74 5.16 18.17 36.34
N ALA A 75 4.45 17.41 35.48
CA ALA A 75 5.09 16.55 34.49
C ALA A 75 5.96 17.36 33.54
N PHE A 76 5.50 18.53 33.07
CA PHE A 76 6.31 19.41 32.20
C PHE A 76 7.61 19.83 32.88
N ARG A 77 7.56 20.14 34.18
CA ARG A 77 8.72 20.59 34.95
C ARG A 77 9.67 19.47 35.40
N ALA A 78 9.22 18.21 35.38
CA ALA A 78 10.00 17.06 35.82
C ALA A 78 10.82 16.39 34.70
N ASN A 79 10.69 16.85 33.46
CA ASN A 79 11.52 16.41 32.32
C ASN A 79 12.77 17.27 32.18
#